data_AF-A0A327RQK2-F1
#
_entry.id   AF-A0A327RQK2-F1
#
_cell.length_a   1.000
_cell.length_b   1.000
_cell.length_c   1.000
_cell.angle_alpha   90.00
_cell.angle_beta   90.00
_cell.angle_gamma   90.00
#
_symmetry.space_group_name_H-M   'P 1'
#
loop_
_entity.id
_entity.type
_entity.pdbx_description
1 polymer ?
#
loop_
_entity_poly.entity_id
_entity_poly.type
_entity_poly.pdbx_seq_one_letter_code
_entity_poly.pdbx_strand_id
1 'polypeptide(L)'
;MDNSQSKKLSLLLRICVSVLLIGALFKIRHWPYSNVLISSAIVGILIFYPVRFFLKPQKHSMDYVKLAMVLLWCLIYGTKIFHLYLPPLVFNILLALLFGWWFINQGTAYITDRKFKVSTGLQYMYYVLAVFSIGCVVLGTIFKIQHWPYGSFLFTIGVIGTAILVIIDYFVRE
;
A
#
# COMPACT_ATOMS: atom_id res chain seq x y z
N MET A 1 -14.41 -14.50 18.91
CA MET A 1 -14.55 -13.03 18.88
C MET A 1 -14.88 -12.61 17.46
N ASP A 2 -15.88 -11.75 17.30
CA ASP A 2 -16.62 -11.54 16.04
C ASP A 2 -15.72 -11.13 14.85
N ASN A 3 -15.79 -11.94 13.78
CA ASN A 3 -15.12 -11.73 12.49
C ASN A 3 -15.37 -10.30 11.93
N SER A 4 -16.49 -9.68 12.34
CA SER A 4 -16.86 -8.30 12.03
C SER A 4 -15.79 -7.25 12.41
N GLN A 5 -15.14 -7.38 13.57
CA GLN A 5 -14.18 -6.36 14.04
C GLN A 5 -12.88 -6.35 13.22
N SER A 6 -12.36 -7.55 12.89
CA SER A 6 -11.18 -7.69 12.02
C SER A 6 -11.47 -7.20 10.60
N LYS A 7 -12.69 -7.43 10.10
CA LYS A 7 -13.14 -6.93 8.79
C LYS A 7 -13.21 -5.41 8.75
N LYS A 8 -13.82 -4.77 9.75
CA LYS A 8 -13.84 -3.29 9.87
C LYS A 8 -12.44 -2.70 9.90
N LEU A 9 -11.53 -3.29 10.67
CA LEU A 9 -10.14 -2.82 10.74
C LEU A 9 -9.38 -2.98 9.41
N SER A 10 -9.70 -4.02 8.63
CA SER A 10 -9.13 -4.20 7.29
C SER A 10 -9.62 -3.13 6.30
N LEU A 11 -10.88 -2.70 6.42
CA LEU A 11 -11.42 -1.57 5.64
C LEU A 11 -10.73 -0.26 6.02
N LEU A 12 -10.60 0.03 7.32
CA LEU A 12 -9.91 1.23 7.82
C LEU A 12 -8.47 1.30 7.31
N LEU A 13 -7.73 0.18 7.34
CA LEU A 13 -6.38 0.11 6.79
C LEU A 13 -6.32 0.44 5.31
N ARG A 14 -7.27 -0.06 4.51
CA ARG A 14 -7.35 0.23 3.07
C ARG A 14 -7.60 1.71 2.82
N ILE A 15 -8.49 2.33 3.61
CA ILE A 15 -8.73 3.78 3.55
C ILE A 15 -7.44 4.55 3.85
N CYS A 16 -6.69 4.18 4.90
CA CYS A 16 -5.42 4.82 5.20
C CYS A 16 -4.40 4.67 4.05
N VAL A 17 -4.33 3.49 3.41
CA VAL A 17 -3.47 3.29 2.22
C VAL A 17 -3.93 4.15 1.04
N SER A 18 -5.24 4.29 0.80
CA SER A 18 -5.75 5.18 -0.25
C SER A 18 -5.42 6.65 0.03
N VAL A 19 -5.56 7.10 1.29
CA VAL A 19 -5.17 8.47 1.69
C VAL A 19 -3.65 8.66 1.54
N LEU A 20 -2.84 7.66 1.88
CA LEU A 20 -1.39 7.67 1.69
C LEU A 20 -1.01 7.85 0.21
N LEU A 21 -1.68 7.12 -0.70
CA LEU A 21 -1.49 7.21 -2.14
C LEU A 21 -1.85 8.62 -2.67
N ILE A 22 -2.98 9.17 -2.22
CA ILE A 22 -3.39 10.55 -2.55
C ILE A 22 -2.38 11.57 -2.00
N GLY A 23 -1.90 11.39 -0.77
CA GLY A 23 -0.86 12.23 -0.19
C GLY A 23 0.44 12.20 -1.01
N ALA A 24 0.86 11.01 -1.46
CA ALA A 24 2.02 10.86 -2.35
C ALA A 24 1.82 11.57 -3.68
N LEU A 25 0.61 11.52 -4.26
CA LEU A 25 0.24 12.31 -5.44
C LEU A 25 0.44 13.80 -5.18
N PHE A 26 -0.08 14.32 -4.06
CA PHE A 26 0.04 15.74 -3.71
C PHE A 26 1.50 16.15 -3.58
N LYS A 27 2.34 15.30 -2.97
CA LYS A 27 3.78 15.56 -2.83
C LYS A 27 4.47 15.65 -4.19
N ILE A 28 4.13 14.75 -5.11
CA ILE A 28 4.69 14.69 -6.47
C ILE A 28 4.20 15.87 -7.33
N ARG A 29 3.00 16.37 -7.08
CA ARG A 29 2.43 17.56 -7.74
C ARG A 29 2.80 18.87 -7.05
N HIS A 30 3.56 18.84 -5.96
CA HIS A 30 3.88 20.00 -5.12
C HIS A 30 2.65 20.73 -4.57
N TRP A 31 1.54 20.01 -4.39
CA TRP A 31 0.34 20.58 -3.82
C TRP A 31 0.49 20.81 -2.31
N PRO A 32 -0.20 21.83 -1.78
CA PRO A 32 -0.17 22.13 -0.35
C PRO A 32 -0.75 20.95 0.45
N TYR A 33 -0.42 20.88 1.74
CA TYR A 33 -0.90 19.85 2.67
C TYR A 33 -0.47 18.40 2.38
N SER A 34 0.41 18.15 1.41
CA SER A 34 0.92 16.81 1.11
C SER A 34 1.52 16.10 2.33
N ASN A 35 2.37 16.78 3.10
CA ASN A 35 2.98 16.22 4.31
C ASN A 35 1.93 15.91 5.39
N VAL A 36 0.89 16.73 5.52
CA VAL A 36 -0.19 16.51 6.49
C VAL A 36 -0.97 15.25 6.13
N LEU A 37 -1.41 15.12 4.86
CA LEU A 37 -2.10 13.93 4.36
C LEU A 37 -1.29 12.64 4.54
N ILE A 38 0.00 12.68 4.22
CA ILE A 38 0.86 11.50 4.35
C ILE A 38 1.09 11.17 5.84
N SER A 39 1.31 12.17 6.68
CA SER A 39 1.51 11.96 8.12
C SER A 39 0.26 11.37 8.79
N SER A 40 -0.95 11.84 8.46
CA SER A 40 -2.19 11.31 9.02
C SER A 40 -2.43 9.86 8.58
N ALA A 41 -2.13 9.54 7.31
CA ALA A 41 -2.20 8.17 6.81
C ALA A 41 -1.18 7.24 7.49
N ILE A 42 0.06 7.70 7.69
CA ILE A 42 1.10 6.93 8.39
C ILE A 42 0.68 6.65 9.84
N VAL A 43 0.19 7.66 10.56
CA VAL A 43 -0.31 7.49 11.93
C VAL A 43 -1.46 6.46 11.97
N GLY A 44 -2.40 6.56 11.03
CA GLY A 44 -3.49 5.59 10.91
C GLY A 44 -2.98 4.15 10.68
N ILE A 45 -2.05 3.96 9.75
CA ILE A 45 -1.45 2.65 9.48
C ILE A 45 -0.70 2.12 10.71
N LEU A 46 0.06 2.98 11.40
CA LEU A 46 0.85 2.63 12.58
C LEU A 46 -0.02 2.20 13.76
N ILE A 47 -1.26 2.69 13.85
CA ILE A 47 -2.22 2.29 14.89
C ILE A 47 -2.98 1.05 14.45
N PHE A 48 -3.62 1.09 13.28
CA PHE A 48 -4.55 0.04 12.87
C PHE A 48 -3.86 -1.28 12.52
N TYR A 49 -2.63 -1.24 12.01
CA TYR A 49 -1.94 -2.46 11.58
C TYR A 49 -1.48 -3.32 12.77
N PRO A 50 -0.80 -2.77 13.81
CA PRO A 50 -0.48 -3.55 15.00
C PRO A 50 -1.72 -4.01 15.75
N VAL A 51 -2.76 -3.17 15.88
CA VAL A 51 -4.04 -3.59 16.51
C VAL A 51 -4.60 -4.82 15.81
N ARG A 52 -4.58 -4.85 14.46
CA ARG A 52 -5.02 -6.02 13.68
C ARG A 52 -4.16 -7.25 13.96
N PHE A 53 -2.85 -7.04 14.08
CA PHE A 53 -1.90 -8.11 14.37
C PHE A 53 -2.13 -8.73 15.76
N PHE A 54 -2.40 -7.93 16.79
CA PHE A 54 -2.69 -8.42 18.14
C PHE A 54 -4.02 -9.14 18.25
N LEU A 55 -5.03 -8.72 17.46
CA LEU A 55 -6.34 -9.36 17.41
C LEU A 55 -6.33 -10.70 16.65
N LYS A 56 -5.24 -11.06 15.97
CA LYS A 56 -5.14 -12.32 15.22
C LYS A 56 -4.88 -13.49 16.19
N PRO A 57 -5.73 -14.54 16.20
CA PRO A 57 -5.63 -15.63 17.18
C PRO A 57 -4.43 -16.56 16.95
N GLN A 58 -4.07 -16.81 15.69
CA GLN A 58 -2.88 -17.59 15.32
C GLN A 58 -1.94 -16.71 14.49
N LYS A 59 -0.73 -16.52 15.02
CA LYS A 59 0.31 -15.67 14.41
C LYS A 59 1.32 -16.57 13.72
N HIS A 60 1.37 -16.49 12.40
CA HIS A 60 2.37 -17.20 11.61
C HIS A 60 3.66 -16.35 11.56
N SER A 61 4.84 -16.99 11.37
CA SER A 61 6.12 -16.29 11.27
C SER A 61 6.10 -15.15 10.25
N MET A 62 5.34 -15.33 9.16
CA MET A 62 5.20 -14.31 8.11
C MET A 62 4.39 -13.08 8.52
N ASP A 63 3.51 -13.18 9.50
CA ASP A 63 2.77 -12.01 9.98
C ASP A 63 3.71 -11.01 10.68
N TYR A 64 4.73 -11.52 11.39
CA TYR A 64 5.77 -10.68 12.00
C TYR A 64 6.63 -9.97 10.96
N VAL A 65 6.99 -10.66 9.87
CA VAL A 65 7.73 -10.06 8.75
C VAL A 65 6.94 -8.88 8.15
N LYS A 66 5.64 -9.08 7.88
CA LYS A 66 4.78 -8.01 7.34
C LYS A 66 4.64 -6.83 8.32
N LEU A 67 4.49 -7.11 9.62
CA LEU A 67 4.47 -6.07 10.66
C LEU A 67 5.78 -5.27 10.67
N ALA A 68 6.93 -5.95 10.70
CA ALA A 68 8.23 -5.31 10.67
C ALA A 68 8.41 -4.43 9.42
N MET A 69 8.01 -4.92 8.24
CA MET A 69 8.06 -4.14 7.00
C MET A 69 7.21 -2.87 7.08
N VAL A 70 5.97 -2.97 7.56
CA VAL A 70 5.07 -1.81 7.69
C VAL A 70 5.62 -0.79 8.68
N LEU A 71 6.10 -1.24 9.85
CA LEU A 71 6.69 -0.37 10.86
C LEU A 71 7.96 0.32 10.36
N LEU A 72 8.87 -0.44 9.73
CA LEU A 72 10.11 0.10 9.16
C LEU A 72 9.82 1.12 8.06
N TRP A 73 8.87 0.82 7.16
CA TRP A 73 8.49 1.75 6.10
C TRP A 73 7.91 3.05 6.66
N CYS A 74 7.02 2.96 7.66
CA CYS A 74 6.47 4.13 8.35
C CYS A 74 7.56 4.96 9.05
N LEU A 75 8.52 4.29 9.70
CA LEU A 75 9.61 4.93 10.41
C LEU A 75 10.56 5.66 9.44
N ILE A 76 10.97 5.02 8.35
CA ILE A 76 11.80 5.62 7.29
C ILE A 76 11.11 6.85 6.69
N TYR A 77 9.81 6.76 6.42
CA TYR A 77 9.09 7.89 5.84
C TYR A 77 8.88 9.02 6.85
N GLY A 78 8.57 8.69 8.10
CA GLY A 78 8.43 9.65 9.19
C GLY A 78 9.71 10.46 9.40
N THR A 79 10.87 9.80 9.45
CA THR A 79 12.15 10.51 9.63
C THR A 79 12.47 11.45 8.48
N LYS A 80 12.08 11.10 7.24
CA LYS A 80 12.20 12.00 6.08
C LYS A 80 11.34 13.26 6.19
N ILE A 81 10.15 13.18 6.80
CA ILE A 81 9.29 14.36 7.01
C ILE A 81 9.87 15.27 8.09
N PHE A 82 10.30 14.69 9.22
CA PHE A 82 10.77 15.45 10.37
C PHE A 82 12.25 15.84 10.29
N HIS A 83 12.93 15.52 9.19
CA HIS A 83 14.37 15.76 9.01
C HIS A 83 15.23 15.19 10.16
N LEU A 84 14.78 14.09 10.78
CA LEU A 84 15.51 13.39 11.82
C LEU A 84 16.68 12.62 11.18
N TYR A 85 17.88 12.77 11.75
CA TYR A 85 19.06 12.06 11.27
C TYR A 85 18.99 10.59 11.68
N LEU A 86 18.42 9.76 10.80
CA LEU A 86 18.55 8.31 10.81
C LEU A 86 19.35 7.88 9.59
N PRO A 87 20.33 6.96 9.70
CA PRO A 87 21.10 6.50 8.55
C PRO A 87 20.19 5.79 7.55
N PRO A 88 19.77 6.45 6.44
CA PRO A 88 18.66 5.98 5.62
C PRO A 88 19.04 4.68 4.89
N LEU A 89 20.32 4.48 4.62
CA LEU A 89 20.84 3.35 3.88
C LEU A 89 20.60 2.02 4.63
N VAL A 90 20.90 1.96 5.94
CA VAL A 90 20.74 0.74 6.74
C VAL A 90 19.28 0.29 6.76
N PHE A 91 18.36 1.22 7.04
CA PHE A 91 16.93 0.91 7.12
C PHE A 91 16.34 0.54 5.75
N ASN A 92 16.77 1.18 4.67
CA ASN A 92 16.32 0.82 3.32
C ASN A 92 16.82 -0.57 2.89
N ILE A 93 18.07 -0.92 3.20
CA ILE A 93 18.62 -2.26 2.92
C ILE A 93 17.86 -3.31 3.73
N LEU A 94 17.64 -3.07 5.03
CA LEU A 94 16.88 -3.97 5.88
C LEU A 94 15.46 -4.18 5.35
N LEU A 95 14.78 -3.10 4.96
CA LEU A 95 13.44 -3.18 4.36
C LEU A 95 13.46 -3.99 3.06
N ALA A 96 14.47 -3.80 2.20
CA ALA A 96 14.62 -4.55 0.95
C ALA A 96 14.85 -6.05 1.21
N LEU A 97 15.66 -6.42 2.20
CA LEU A 97 15.89 -7.81 2.58
C LEU A 97 14.59 -8.47 3.09
N LEU A 98 13.84 -7.78 3.96
CA LEU A 98 12.56 -8.29 4.46
C LEU A 98 11.52 -8.43 3.33
N PHE A 99 11.48 -7.47 2.41
CA PHE A 99 10.61 -7.55 1.23
C PHE A 99 10.98 -8.75 0.35
N GLY A 100 12.27 -8.97 0.08
CA GLY A 100 12.74 -10.13 -0.67
C GLY A 100 12.37 -11.46 0.00
N TRP A 101 12.55 -11.55 1.33
CA TRP A 101 12.16 -12.73 2.11
C TRP A 101 10.65 -12.99 2.06
N TRP A 102 9.84 -11.95 2.20
CA TRP A 102 8.39 -12.06 2.06
C TRP A 102 7.99 -12.50 0.65
N PHE A 103 8.62 -11.93 -0.37
CA PHE A 103 8.32 -12.20 -1.77
C PHE A 103 8.57 -13.67 -2.14
N ILE A 104 9.69 -14.25 -1.72
CA ILE A 104 10.02 -15.67 -1.98
C ILE A 104 9.01 -16.61 -1.32
N ASN A 105 8.61 -16.34 -0.08
CA ASN A 105 7.81 -17.27 0.72
C ASN A 105 6.29 -17.16 0.50
N GLN A 106 5.77 -15.97 0.21
CA GLN A 106 4.33 -15.75 0.04
C GLN A 106 3.97 -15.02 -1.25
N GLY A 107 4.92 -14.40 -1.96
CA GLY A 107 4.63 -13.62 -3.16
C GLY A 107 3.95 -14.44 -4.25
N THR A 108 4.38 -15.70 -4.44
CA THR A 108 3.82 -16.61 -5.45
C THR A 108 2.43 -17.14 -5.07
N ALA A 109 2.20 -17.42 -3.79
CA ALA A 109 0.91 -17.92 -3.29
C ALA A 109 -0.24 -16.91 -3.51
N TYR A 110 0.07 -15.61 -3.56
CA TYR A 110 -0.93 -14.56 -3.81
C TYR A 110 -1.56 -14.60 -5.21
N ILE A 111 -0.92 -15.27 -6.17
CA ILE A 111 -1.40 -15.42 -7.56
C ILE A 111 -2.37 -16.61 -7.68
N THR A 112 -2.20 -17.65 -6.85
CA THR A 112 -2.90 -18.93 -7.02
C THR A 112 -4.19 -19.07 -6.19
N ASP A 113 -4.24 -18.54 -4.95
CA ASP A 113 -5.29 -18.92 -3.98
C ASP A 113 -6.33 -17.83 -3.64
N ARG A 114 -6.75 -17.01 -4.62
CA ARG A 114 -7.73 -15.93 -4.35
C ARG A 114 -9.15 -16.35 -4.74
N LYS A 115 -10.02 -16.57 -3.75
CA LYS A 115 -11.47 -16.69 -3.94
C LYS A 115 -12.11 -15.31 -4.09
N PHE A 116 -13.06 -15.21 -5.01
CA PHE A 116 -13.79 -13.99 -5.34
C PHE A 116 -15.27 -14.20 -5.12
N LYS A 117 -15.93 -13.19 -4.58
CA LYS A 117 -17.39 -13.22 -4.35
C LYS A 117 -18.20 -12.93 -5.62
N VAL A 118 -17.57 -12.31 -6.62
CA VAL A 118 -18.25 -11.77 -7.82
C VAL A 118 -18.22 -12.73 -9.00
N SER A 119 -19.08 -12.50 -10.00
CA SER A 119 -19.15 -13.30 -11.22
C SER A 119 -17.84 -13.28 -12.01
N THR A 120 -17.60 -14.34 -12.79
CA THR A 120 -16.37 -14.52 -13.57
C THR A 120 -16.01 -13.30 -14.45
N GLY A 121 -17.01 -12.68 -15.10
CA GLY A 121 -16.77 -11.48 -15.92
C GLY A 121 -16.29 -10.26 -15.12
N LEU A 122 -16.87 -10.01 -13.95
CA LEU A 122 -16.44 -8.91 -13.08
C LEU A 122 -15.04 -9.15 -12.48
N GLN A 123 -14.66 -10.42 -12.24
CA GLN A 123 -13.31 -10.76 -11.80
C GLN A 123 -12.27 -10.37 -12.85
N TYR A 124 -12.49 -10.76 -14.12
CA TYR A 124 -11.60 -10.38 -15.22
C TYR A 124 -11.51 -8.86 -15.38
N MET A 125 -12.65 -8.15 -15.34
CA MET A 125 -12.66 -6.68 -15.40
C MET A 125 -11.86 -6.04 -14.27
N TYR A 126 -12.02 -6.53 -13.03
CA TYR A 126 -11.23 -6.07 -11.89
C TYR A 126 -9.72 -6.30 -12.09
N TYR A 127 -9.31 -7.47 -12.59
CA TYR A 127 -7.90 -7.76 -12.84
C TYR A 127 -7.31 -6.84 -13.90
N VAL A 128 -8.02 -6.63 -15.02
CA VAL A 128 -7.60 -5.71 -16.08
C VAL A 128 -7.42 -4.31 -15.53
N LEU A 129 -8.38 -3.80 -14.75
CA LEU A 129 -8.31 -2.48 -14.11
C LEU A 129 -7.14 -2.37 -13.12
N ALA A 130 -6.89 -3.42 -12.33
CA ALA A 130 -5.79 -3.47 -11.38
C ALA A 130 -4.42 -3.44 -12.07
N VAL A 131 -4.22 -4.29 -13.08
CA VAL A 131 -2.99 -4.32 -13.88
C VAL A 131 -2.79 -2.99 -14.61
N PHE A 132 -3.86 -2.45 -15.20
CA PHE A 132 -3.81 -1.15 -15.89
C PHE A 132 -3.42 -0.02 -14.93
N SER A 133 -4.07 0.07 -13.76
CA SER A 133 -3.78 1.13 -12.78
C SER A 133 -2.34 1.06 -12.27
N ILE A 134 -1.87 -0.13 -11.89
CA ILE A 134 -0.48 -0.34 -11.44
C ILE A 134 0.50 -0.03 -12.57
N GLY A 135 0.20 -0.46 -13.80
CA GLY A 135 0.98 -0.14 -14.99
C GLY A 135 1.10 1.37 -15.23
N CYS A 136 0.00 2.11 -15.11
CA CYS A 136 0.00 3.58 -15.21
C CYS A 136 0.84 4.26 -14.12
N VAL A 137 0.84 3.73 -12.89
CA VAL A 137 1.72 4.24 -11.81
C VAL A 137 3.18 4.03 -12.18
N VAL A 138 3.56 2.81 -12.57
CA VAL A 138 4.96 2.46 -12.88
C VAL A 138 5.45 3.25 -14.09
N LEU A 139 4.73 3.19 -15.22
CA LEU A 139 5.08 3.91 -16.44
C LEU A 139 5.06 5.42 -16.23
N GLY A 140 4.06 5.95 -15.52
CA GLY A 140 3.97 7.37 -15.20
C GLY A 140 5.16 7.86 -14.37
N THR A 141 5.64 7.05 -13.43
CA THR A 141 6.83 7.37 -12.63
C THR A 141 8.10 7.38 -13.50
N ILE A 142 8.27 6.37 -14.35
CA ILE A 142 9.41 6.28 -15.29
C ILE A 142 9.41 7.49 -16.24
N PHE A 143 8.28 7.80 -16.86
CA PHE A 143 8.16 8.94 -17.78
C PHE A 143 8.40 10.27 -17.06
N LYS A 144 7.96 10.41 -15.81
CA LYS A 144 8.26 11.60 -15.02
C LYS A 144 9.77 11.75 -14.78
N ILE A 145 10.47 10.67 -14.44
CA ILE A 145 11.93 10.68 -14.23
C ILE A 145 12.67 11.03 -15.54
N GLN A 146 12.19 10.50 -16.67
CA GLN A 146 12.76 10.78 -18.00
C GLN A 146 12.34 12.14 -18.57
N HIS A 147 11.53 12.93 -17.85
CA HIS A 147 10.99 14.22 -18.28
C HIS A 147 10.11 14.14 -19.54
N TRP A 148 9.50 12.98 -19.79
CA TRP A 148 8.59 12.79 -20.91
C TRP A 148 7.28 13.56 -20.70
N PRO A 149 6.69 14.10 -21.78
CA PRO A 149 5.39 14.75 -21.71
C PRO A 149 4.34 13.75 -21.20
N TYR A 150 3.34 14.26 -20.48
CA TYR A 150 2.24 13.46 -19.89
C TYR A 150 2.61 12.48 -18.78
N GLY A 151 3.89 12.30 -18.41
CA GLY A 151 4.28 11.39 -17.31
C GLY A 151 3.55 11.67 -15.99
N SER A 152 3.39 12.95 -15.65
CA SER A 152 2.63 13.36 -14.46
C SER A 152 1.13 13.07 -14.57
N PHE A 153 0.55 13.13 -15.77
CA PHE A 153 -0.87 12.83 -15.99
C PHE A 153 -1.12 11.32 -15.87
N LEU A 154 -0.29 10.50 -16.52
CA LEU A 154 -0.33 9.04 -16.45
C LEU A 154 -0.17 8.54 -15.01
N PHE A 155 0.79 9.12 -14.28
CA PHE A 155 0.98 8.85 -12.85
C PHE A 155 -0.27 9.21 -12.03
N THR A 156 -0.92 10.33 -12.34
CA THR A 156 -2.13 10.77 -11.62
C THR A 156 -3.28 9.80 -11.81
N ILE A 157 -3.54 9.37 -13.05
CA ILE A 157 -4.58 8.37 -13.35
C ILE A 157 -4.28 7.06 -12.62
N GLY A 158 -3.03 6.59 -12.69
CA GLY A 158 -2.61 5.36 -12.03
C GLY A 158 -2.85 5.41 -10.52
N VAL A 159 -2.41 6.48 -9.85
CA VAL A 159 -2.54 6.60 -8.39
C VAL A 159 -4.00 6.71 -7.95
N ILE A 160 -4.82 7.50 -8.65
CA ILE A 160 -6.25 7.62 -8.34
C ILE A 160 -6.94 6.26 -8.55
N GLY A 161 -6.66 5.59 -9.67
CA GLY A 161 -7.18 4.25 -9.96
C GLY A 161 -6.81 3.24 -8.89
N THR A 162 -5.53 3.17 -8.50
CA THR A 162 -5.07 2.28 -7.43
C THR A 162 -5.71 2.63 -6.08
N ALA A 163 -5.83 3.91 -5.72
CA ALA A 163 -6.45 4.32 -4.46
C ALA A 163 -7.93 3.89 -4.38
N ILE A 164 -8.67 3.97 -5.49
CA ILE A 164 -10.06 3.50 -5.56
C ILE A 164 -10.10 1.98 -5.51
N LEU A 165 -9.26 1.29 -6.29
CA LEU A 165 -9.23 -0.17 -6.36
C LEU A 165 -8.87 -0.82 -5.02
N VAL A 166 -8.00 -0.21 -4.21
CA VAL A 166 -7.67 -0.71 -2.86
C VAL A 166 -8.90 -0.78 -1.95
N ILE A 167 -9.85 0.14 -2.12
CA ILE A 167 -11.12 0.14 -1.39
C ILE A 167 -12.08 -0.89 -2.00
N ILE A 168 -12.26 -0.87 -3.33
CA ILE A 168 -13.13 -1.83 -4.04
C ILE A 168 -12.72 -3.28 -3.77
N ASP A 169 -11.43 -3.54 -3.66
CA ASP A 169 -10.85 -4.85 -3.37
C ASP A 169 -11.39 -5.48 -2.08
N TYR A 170 -11.79 -4.66 -1.09
CA TYR A 170 -12.45 -5.16 0.12
C TYR A 170 -13.82 -5.78 -0.16
N PHE A 171 -14.58 -5.24 -1.11
CA PHE A 171 -15.93 -5.70 -1.44
C PHE A 171 -15.94 -6.84 -2.45
N VAL A 172 -14.91 -6.90 -3.30
CA VAL A 172 -14.77 -7.91 -4.36
C VAL A 172 -14.22 -9.24 -3.81
N ARG A 173 -13.37 -9.19 -2.79
CA ARG A 173 -12.72 -10.38 -2.20
C ARG A 173 -13.46 -10.87 -0.94
N GLU A 174 -13.38 -12.18 -0.70
CA GLU A 174 -13.98 -12.87 0.47
C GLU A 174 -13.31 -12.53 1.81
#